data_AF-A0A6M1ZUS3-F1
#
_entry.id   AF-A0A6M1ZUS3-F1
#
_cell.length_a   1.000
_cell.length_b   1.000
_cell.length_c   1.000
_cell.angle_alpha   90.00
_cell.angle_beta   90.00
_cell.angle_gamma   90.00
#
_symmetry.space_group_name_H-M   'P 1'
#
loop_
_entity.id
_entity.type
_entity.pdbx_description
1 polymer ?
#
loop_
_entity_poly.entity_id
_entity_poly.type
_entity_poly.pdbx_seq_one_letter_code
_entity_poly.pdbx_strand_id
1 'polypeptide(L)'
;MFEDFEEDTSRHLSTDHEIDQIFADDESLAYGFYSMLITYEDHYNNIQNKYKGLTITWVLATFIAIGYMLSGYEKALFINPLLIILFLTILSSFGVCLLWFLDAGVYESLIFSIWQETHKLEEKHSSLGKSHHLTESMFKGFEKQKIFHGVFYAYLVFFLLFIGICSLSIYLFFISKWMPLFSIPLVLSILFIINKYSKTTFRK
;
A
#
# COMPACT_ATOMS: atom_id res chain seq x y z
N MET A 1 25.22 11.82 29.09
CA MET A 1 25.30 13.29 29.19
C MET A 1 24.05 13.82 28.53
N PHE A 2 22.96 13.79 29.29
CA PHE A 2 21.66 14.34 28.93
C PHE A 2 21.57 15.62 29.76
N GLU A 3 21.50 16.78 29.11
CA GLU A 3 21.27 18.05 29.78
C GLU A 3 19.79 18.15 30.13
N ASP A 4 19.52 18.23 31.42
CA ASP A 4 18.23 18.56 32.02
C ASP A 4 17.85 19.99 31.61
N PHE A 5 16.81 20.11 30.78
CA PHE A 5 16.09 21.36 30.57
C PHE A 5 14.82 21.33 31.40
N GLU A 6 14.96 21.64 32.68
CA GLU A 6 13.85 22.15 33.49
C GLU A 6 13.64 23.63 33.12
N GLU A 7 12.78 23.88 32.13
CA GLU A 7 12.30 25.25 31.86
C GLU A 7 10.94 25.45 32.54
N ASP A 8 11.03 26.07 33.71
CA ASP A 8 9.96 26.57 34.54
C ASP A 8 9.24 27.72 33.80
N THR A 9 8.05 27.46 33.25
CA THR A 9 7.18 28.50 32.68
C THR A 9 5.75 28.30 33.17
N SER A 10 5.54 28.53 34.46
CA SER A 10 4.22 28.80 35.03
C SER A 10 3.74 30.20 34.60
N ARG A 11 3.35 30.36 33.33
CA ARG A 11 2.50 31.48 32.91
C ARG A 11 1.07 31.14 33.27
N HIS A 12 0.58 31.77 34.34
CA HIS A 12 -0.85 31.90 34.61
C HIS A 12 -1.49 32.64 33.42
N LEU A 13 -1.90 31.88 32.40
CA LEU A 13 -2.70 32.38 31.31
C LEU A 13 -4.11 32.56 31.88
N SER A 14 -4.47 33.80 32.19
CA SER A 14 -5.84 34.17 32.53
C SER A 14 -6.76 33.75 31.39
N THR A 15 -7.47 32.63 31.60
CA THR A 15 -8.48 32.06 30.70
C THR A 15 -9.79 32.85 30.79
N ASP A 16 -9.70 34.17 30.67
CA ASP A 16 -10.83 35.05 30.39
C ASP A 16 -10.77 35.44 28.90
N HIS A 17 -10.60 34.44 28.03
CA HIS A 17 -11.07 34.58 26.66
C HIS A 17 -12.58 34.40 26.73
N GLU A 18 -13.29 35.54 26.83
CA GLU A 18 -14.63 35.62 26.25
C GLU A 18 -14.52 35.00 24.87
N ILE A 19 -15.10 33.81 24.71
CA ILE A 19 -15.33 33.21 23.42
C ILE A 19 -16.31 34.18 22.77
N ASP A 20 -15.78 35.17 22.04
CA ASP A 20 -16.57 35.98 21.13
C ASP A 20 -17.46 34.99 20.41
N GLN A 21 -18.78 35.17 20.55
CA GLN A 21 -19.74 34.36 19.82
C GLN A 21 -19.39 34.56 18.36
N ILE A 22 -18.63 33.61 17.80
CA ILE A 22 -18.32 33.54 16.39
C ILE A 22 -19.69 33.46 15.75
N PHE A 23 -20.19 34.59 15.26
CA PHE A 23 -21.26 34.61 14.30
C PHE A 23 -20.67 33.85 13.11
N ALA A 24 -20.88 32.54 13.13
CA ALA A 24 -20.36 31.61 12.15
C ALA A 24 -21.13 31.90 10.87
N ASP A 25 -20.64 32.88 10.14
CA ASP A 25 -21.04 33.11 8.77
C ASP A 25 -20.87 31.79 8.02
N ASP A 26 -21.84 31.43 7.18
CA ASP A 26 -21.90 30.12 6.53
C ASP A 26 -20.60 29.83 5.76
N GLU A 27 -19.93 30.87 5.26
CA GLU A 27 -18.62 30.78 4.60
C GLU A 27 -17.49 30.34 5.55
N SER A 28 -17.46 30.87 6.78
CA SER A 28 -16.44 30.50 7.78
C SER A 28 -16.54 29.03 8.17
N LEU A 29 -17.76 28.51 8.25
CA LEU A 29 -18.05 27.12 8.57
C LEU A 29 -17.70 26.20 7.38
N ALA A 30 -18.00 26.61 6.15
CA ALA A 30 -17.59 25.90 4.95
C ALA A 30 -16.05 25.83 4.83
N TYR A 31 -15.34 26.92 5.12
CA TYR A 31 -13.88 26.93 5.15
C TYR A 31 -13.32 25.99 6.23
N GLY A 32 -13.93 25.98 7.41
CA GLY A 32 -13.59 25.03 8.48
C GLY A 32 -13.67 23.58 8.02
N PHE A 33 -14.81 23.17 7.42
CA PHE A 33 -14.95 21.81 6.88
C PHE A 33 -13.99 21.51 5.74
N TYR A 34 -13.76 22.46 4.84
CA TYR A 34 -12.80 22.32 3.75
C TYR A 34 -11.39 22.03 4.27
N SER A 35 -10.91 22.81 5.25
CA SER A 35 -9.60 22.61 5.86
C SER A 35 -9.48 21.26 6.58
N MET A 36 -10.56 20.80 7.20
CA MET A 36 -10.62 19.48 7.84
C MET A 36 -10.52 18.35 6.82
N LEU A 37 -11.23 18.44 5.69
CA LEU A 37 -11.18 17.44 4.61
C LEU A 37 -9.77 17.34 4.00
N ILE A 38 -9.10 18.48 3.77
CA ILE A 38 -7.70 18.51 3.31
C ILE A 38 -6.77 17.83 4.32
N THR A 39 -6.96 18.12 5.61
CA THR A 39 -6.16 17.48 6.67
C THR A 39 -6.33 15.95 6.67
N TYR A 40 -7.54 15.47 6.40
CA TYR A 40 -7.79 14.04 6.24
C TYR A 40 -7.08 13.48 5.01
N GLU A 41 -7.16 14.14 3.85
CA GLU A 41 -6.44 13.73 2.64
C GLU A 41 -4.93 13.60 2.87
N ASP A 42 -4.30 14.59 3.50
CA ASP A 42 -2.87 14.54 3.85
C ASP A 42 -2.54 13.38 4.80
N HIS A 43 -3.42 13.12 5.77
CA HIS A 43 -3.29 11.98 6.67
C HIS A 43 -3.35 10.64 5.91
N TYR A 44 -4.26 10.50 4.94
CA TYR A 44 -4.34 9.31 4.08
C TYR A 44 -3.10 9.13 3.22
N ASN A 45 -2.58 10.20 2.62
CA ASN A 45 -1.34 10.15 1.84
C ASN A 45 -0.16 9.65 2.69
N ASN A 46 -0.08 10.08 3.94
CA ASN A 46 0.92 9.59 4.89
C ASN A 46 0.74 8.10 5.21
N ILE A 47 -0.50 7.67 5.48
CA ILE A 47 -0.84 6.26 5.73
C ILE A 47 -0.45 5.38 4.53
N GLN A 48 -0.77 5.80 3.31
CA GLN A 48 -0.44 5.06 2.10
C GLN A 48 1.07 4.86 1.95
N ASN A 49 1.86 5.92 2.21
CA ASN A 49 3.32 5.82 2.20
C ASN A 49 3.85 4.84 3.25
N LYS A 50 3.24 4.79 4.44
CA LYS A 50 3.59 3.80 5.48
C LYS A 50 3.31 2.37 5.01
N TYR A 51 2.19 2.10 4.35
CA TYR A 51 1.89 0.75 3.83
C TYR A 51 2.85 0.32 2.73
N LYS A 52 3.24 1.23 1.84
CA LYS A 52 4.30 0.95 0.85
C LYS A 52 5.62 0.60 1.55
N GLY A 53 5.99 1.36 2.59
CA GLY A 53 7.17 1.05 3.42
C GLY A 53 7.10 -0.32 4.10
N LEU A 54 5.95 -0.68 4.68
CA LEU A 54 5.72 -1.99 5.28
C LEU A 54 5.84 -3.12 4.24
N THR A 55 5.29 -2.91 3.05
CA THR A 55 5.37 -3.88 1.94
C THR A 55 6.82 -4.14 1.53
N ILE A 56 7.61 -3.08 1.35
CA ILE A 56 9.03 -3.20 1.01
C ILE A 56 9.79 -3.91 2.12
N THR A 57 9.53 -3.56 3.39
CA THR A 57 10.16 -4.20 4.55
C THR A 57 9.82 -5.69 4.63
N TRP A 58 8.57 -6.06 4.35
CA TRP A 58 8.10 -7.45 4.33
C TRP A 58 8.81 -8.28 3.26
N VAL A 59 8.91 -7.73 2.05
CA VAL A 59 9.63 -8.36 0.93
C VAL A 59 11.12 -8.47 1.24
N LEU A 60 11.73 -7.43 1.82
CA LEU A 60 13.14 -7.43 2.22
C LEU A 60 13.43 -8.50 3.29
N ALA A 61 12.59 -8.60 4.31
CA ALA A 61 12.70 -9.64 5.34
C ALA A 61 12.62 -11.05 4.73
N THR A 62 11.75 -11.22 3.72
CA THR A 62 11.65 -12.48 2.97
C THR A 62 12.96 -12.78 2.22
N PHE A 63 13.57 -11.79 1.57
CA PHE A 63 14.87 -11.97 0.90
C PHE A 63 16.00 -12.32 1.86
N ILE A 64 16.04 -11.68 3.03
CA ILE A 64 17.02 -11.99 4.08
C ILE A 64 16.84 -13.43 4.54
N ALA A 65 15.60 -13.87 4.79
CA ALA A 65 15.30 -15.25 5.19
C ALA A 65 15.70 -16.27 4.11
N ILE A 66 15.44 -15.98 2.83
CA ILE A 66 15.87 -16.82 1.71
C ILE A 66 17.39 -16.90 1.65
N GLY A 67 18.09 -15.76 1.74
CA GLY A 67 19.55 -15.71 1.74
C GLY A 67 20.17 -16.49 2.91
N TYR A 68 19.57 -16.37 4.10
CA TYR A 68 19.95 -17.16 5.26
C TYR A 68 19.78 -18.66 5.01
N MET A 69 18.65 -19.11 4.48
CA MET A 69 18.41 -20.53 4.18
C MET A 69 19.39 -21.08 3.13
N LEU A 70 19.78 -20.26 2.15
CA LEU A 70 20.75 -20.65 1.11
C LEU A 70 22.21 -20.69 1.60
N SER A 71 22.53 -20.02 2.71
CA SER A 71 23.89 -19.99 3.26
C SER A 71 24.37 -21.34 3.83
N GLY A 72 23.45 -22.26 4.14
CA GLY A 72 23.77 -23.61 4.60
C GLY A 72 24.29 -23.70 6.04
N TYR A 73 24.12 -22.66 6.86
CA TYR A 73 24.47 -22.71 8.30
C TYR A 73 23.61 -23.71 9.08
N GLU A 74 22.37 -23.93 8.65
CA GLU A 74 21.37 -24.79 9.29
C GLU A 74 21.56 -26.28 8.92
N LYS A 75 22.71 -26.87 9.24
CA LYS A 75 22.97 -28.31 8.96
C LYS A 75 22.10 -29.26 9.79
N ALA A 76 21.38 -28.76 10.79
CA ALA A 76 20.59 -29.55 11.73
C ALA A 76 19.10 -29.67 11.37
N LEU A 77 18.61 -28.94 10.35
CA LEU A 77 17.19 -29.02 9.97
C LEU A 77 16.90 -30.32 9.20
N PHE A 78 15.92 -31.09 9.67
CA PHE A 78 15.43 -32.30 9.00
C PHE A 78 14.65 -32.01 7.70
N ILE A 79 14.36 -30.74 7.41
CA ILE A 79 13.54 -30.31 6.28
C ILE A 79 14.46 -29.75 5.19
N ASN A 80 14.17 -30.09 3.93
CA ASN A 80 14.92 -29.56 2.79
C ASN A 80 14.74 -28.02 2.71
N PRO A 81 15.83 -27.24 2.62
CA PRO A 81 15.77 -25.77 2.62
C PRO A 81 14.93 -25.19 1.46
N LEU A 82 14.86 -25.89 0.31
CA LEU A 82 14.04 -25.46 -0.83
C LEU A 82 12.54 -25.46 -0.52
N LEU A 83 12.07 -26.39 0.31
CA LEU A 83 10.68 -26.41 0.78
C LEU A 83 10.39 -25.29 1.76
N ILE A 84 11.36 -24.94 2.62
CA ILE A 84 11.25 -23.79 3.53
C ILE A 84 11.15 -22.49 2.72
N ILE A 85 11.98 -22.33 1.69
CA ILE A 85 11.93 -21.18 0.77
C ILE A 85 10.56 -21.10 0.07
N LEU A 86 10.05 -22.23 -0.43
CA LEU A 86 8.71 -22.28 -1.02
C LEU A 86 7.65 -21.77 -0.04
N PHE A 87 7.65 -22.29 1.19
CA PHE A 87 6.70 -21.88 2.23
C PHE A 87 6.83 -20.39 2.58
N LEU A 88 8.06 -19.88 2.73
CA LEU A 88 8.34 -18.47 2.98
C LEU A 88 7.80 -17.58 1.85
N THR A 89 7.99 -17.97 0.59
CA THR A 89 7.48 -17.18 -0.55
C THR A 89 5.95 -17.15 -0.59
N ILE A 90 5.28 -18.26 -0.28
CA ILE A 90 3.81 -18.32 -0.20
C ILE A 90 3.28 -17.43 0.93
N LEU A 91 3.87 -17.52 2.13
CA LEU A 91 3.50 -16.66 3.27
C LEU A 91 3.76 -15.19 2.97
N SER A 92 4.88 -14.87 2.32
CA SER A 92 5.21 -13.51 1.92
C SER A 92 4.21 -12.96 0.91
N SER A 93 3.88 -13.74 -0.13
CA SER A 93 2.83 -13.40 -1.10
C SER A 93 1.49 -13.15 -0.43
N PHE A 94 1.11 -13.95 0.57
CA PHE A 94 -0.13 -13.74 1.33
C PHE A 94 -0.09 -12.43 2.13
N GLY A 95 1.02 -12.13 2.80
CA GLY A 95 1.22 -10.87 3.51
C GLY A 95 1.12 -9.65 2.59
N VAL A 96 1.76 -9.69 1.43
CA VAL A 96 1.67 -8.62 0.41
C VAL A 96 0.23 -8.49 -0.12
N CYS A 97 -0.47 -9.61 -0.34
CA CYS A 97 -1.88 -9.60 -0.76
C CYS A 97 -2.80 -8.96 0.29
N LEU A 98 -2.56 -9.23 1.58
CA LEU A 98 -3.32 -8.63 2.67
C LEU A 98 -3.08 -7.12 2.77
N LEU A 99 -1.82 -6.68 2.62
CA LEU A 99 -1.49 -5.26 2.53
C LEU A 99 -2.15 -4.59 1.32
N TRP A 100 -2.15 -5.26 0.17
CA TRP A 100 -2.83 -4.77 -1.03
C TRP A 100 -4.34 -4.64 -0.83
N PHE A 101 -4.99 -5.63 -0.19
CA PHE A 101 -6.42 -5.56 0.12
C PHE A 101 -6.76 -4.38 1.04
N LEU A 102 -5.91 -4.12 2.03
CA LEU A 102 -6.10 -3.01 2.94
C LEU A 102 -5.92 -1.66 2.22
N ASP A 103 -4.82 -1.51 1.47
CA ASP A 103 -4.48 -0.29 0.71
C ASP A 103 -5.52 0.02 -0.39
N ALA A 104 -5.75 -0.92 -1.31
CA ALA A 104 -6.64 -0.70 -2.45
C ALA A 104 -8.13 -0.86 -2.09
N GLY A 105 -8.47 -1.75 -1.16
CA GLY A 105 -9.87 -2.04 -0.82
C GLY A 105 -10.47 -1.01 0.12
N VAL A 106 -9.78 -0.74 1.24
CA VAL A 106 -10.33 0.11 2.30
C VAL A 106 -9.95 1.57 2.09
N TYR A 107 -8.65 1.86 1.90
CA TYR A 107 -8.19 3.24 1.86
C TYR A 107 -8.55 3.96 0.57
N GLU A 108 -8.51 3.28 -0.58
CA GLU A 108 -8.95 3.89 -1.84
C GLU A 108 -10.44 4.29 -1.81
N SER A 109 -11.29 3.50 -1.14
CA SER A 109 -12.71 3.83 -0.98
C SER A 109 -12.92 5.03 -0.07
N LEU A 110 -12.11 5.16 0.99
CA LEU A 110 -12.18 6.28 1.93
C LEU A 110 -11.74 7.59 1.29
N ILE A 111 -10.59 7.59 0.61
CA ILE A 111 -10.09 8.80 -0.06
C ILE A 111 -11.03 9.26 -1.16
N PHE A 112 -11.61 8.32 -1.91
CA PHE A 112 -12.59 8.65 -2.93
C PHE A 112 -13.85 9.30 -2.35
N SER A 113 -14.31 8.84 -1.19
CA SER A 113 -15.47 9.44 -0.50
C SER A 113 -15.17 10.87 -0.05
N ILE A 114 -13.99 11.12 0.51
CA ILE A 114 -13.55 12.45 0.92
C ILE A 114 -13.41 13.37 -0.28
N TRP A 115 -12.77 12.90 -1.35
CA TRP A 115 -12.61 13.65 -2.60
C TRP A 115 -13.96 14.08 -3.17
N GLN A 116 -14.96 13.19 -3.19
CA GLN A 116 -16.30 13.52 -3.66
C GLN A 116 -16.98 14.59 -2.79
N GLU A 117 -16.85 14.52 -1.47
CA GLU A 117 -17.44 15.53 -0.59
C GLU A 117 -16.73 16.88 -0.69
N THR A 118 -15.39 16.88 -0.80
CA THR A 118 -14.63 18.12 -1.04
C THR A 118 -15.05 18.77 -2.35
N HIS A 119 -15.23 17.99 -3.42
CA HIS A 119 -15.67 18.48 -4.72
C HIS A 119 -17.06 19.13 -4.66
N LYS A 120 -18.02 18.49 -3.99
CA LYS A 120 -19.36 19.08 -3.77
C LYS A 120 -19.29 20.38 -2.98
N LEU A 121 -18.38 20.48 -2.01
CA LEU A 121 -18.20 21.68 -1.20
C LEU A 121 -17.60 22.84 -2.03
N GLU A 122 -16.61 22.55 -2.87
CA GLU A 122 -16.03 23.50 -3.83
C GLU A 122 -17.05 23.99 -4.87
N GLU A 123 -17.97 23.13 -5.32
CA GLU A 123 -19.05 23.49 -6.25
C GLU A 123 -20.07 24.44 -5.59
N LYS A 124 -20.41 24.17 -4.32
CA LYS A 124 -21.40 24.96 -3.58
C LYS A 124 -20.87 26.33 -3.14
N HIS A 125 -19.58 26.45 -2.83
CA HIS A 125 -18.97 27.67 -2.28
C HIS A 125 -17.87 28.19 -3.21
N SER A 126 -18.21 29.18 -4.06
CA SER A 126 -17.27 29.75 -5.04
C SER A 126 -16.07 30.48 -4.42
N SER A 127 -16.12 30.80 -3.12
CA SER A 127 -15.02 31.41 -2.37
C SER A 127 -13.90 30.41 -2.03
N LEU A 128 -14.18 29.10 -2.09
CA LEU A 128 -13.17 28.06 -1.86
C LEU A 128 -12.26 27.86 -3.08
N GLY A 129 -11.06 27.35 -2.83
CA GLY A 129 -10.13 26.96 -3.90
C GLY A 129 -10.74 25.83 -4.75
N LYS A 130 -10.46 25.82 -6.07
CA LYS A 130 -10.96 24.81 -7.02
C LYS A 130 -9.89 23.79 -7.40
N SER A 131 -9.04 23.40 -6.44
CA SER A 131 -7.90 22.51 -6.70
C SER A 131 -8.36 21.15 -7.20
N HIS A 132 -9.48 20.63 -6.70
CA HIS A 132 -9.98 19.30 -7.09
C HIS A 132 -10.55 19.29 -8.50
N HIS A 133 -11.27 20.35 -8.90
CA HIS A 133 -11.70 20.54 -10.29
C HIS A 133 -10.54 20.66 -11.28
N LEU A 134 -9.47 21.37 -10.88
CA LEU A 134 -8.25 21.48 -11.69
C LEU A 134 -7.62 20.11 -11.88
N THR A 135 -7.45 19.34 -10.79
CA THR A 135 -6.94 17.96 -10.85
C THR A 135 -7.83 17.08 -11.71
N GLU A 136 -9.15 17.15 -11.57
CA GLU A 136 -10.09 16.42 -12.44
C GLU A 136 -9.92 16.76 -13.92
N SER A 137 -9.74 18.04 -14.24
CA SER A 137 -9.54 18.48 -15.61
C SER A 137 -8.18 18.04 -16.20
N MET A 138 -7.13 18.01 -15.38
CA MET A 138 -5.79 17.54 -15.76
C MET A 138 -5.75 16.02 -15.91
N PHE A 139 -6.49 15.30 -15.07
CA PHE A 139 -6.53 13.86 -14.98
C PHE A 139 -7.86 13.30 -15.46
N LYS A 140 -8.35 13.72 -16.63
CA LYS A 140 -9.53 13.16 -17.35
C LYS A 140 -9.47 11.64 -17.64
N GLY A 141 -8.55 10.88 -17.03
CA GLY A 141 -8.43 9.43 -17.06
C GLY A 141 -7.96 8.85 -15.71
N PHE A 142 -8.62 9.23 -14.60
CA PHE A 142 -8.37 8.71 -13.24
C PHE A 142 -8.31 7.17 -13.16
N GLU A 143 -8.95 6.46 -14.08
CA GLU A 143 -8.83 4.99 -14.18
C GLU A 143 -7.37 4.53 -14.27
N LYS A 144 -6.49 5.28 -14.94
CA LYS A 144 -5.09 4.88 -15.12
C LYS A 144 -4.28 4.86 -13.82
N GLN A 145 -4.61 5.72 -12.85
CA GLN A 145 -3.84 5.82 -11.60
C GLN A 145 -4.18 4.70 -10.61
N LYS A 146 -5.44 4.24 -10.60
CA LYS A 146 -5.90 3.05 -9.87
C LYS A 146 -5.19 1.79 -10.37
N ILE A 147 -5.09 1.68 -11.70
CA ILE A 147 -4.41 0.55 -12.35
C ILE A 147 -2.94 0.50 -11.95
N PHE A 148 -2.25 1.64 -11.93
CA PHE A 148 -0.82 1.67 -11.62
C PHE A 148 -0.50 1.15 -10.21
N HIS A 149 -1.31 1.51 -9.21
CA HIS A 149 -1.11 1.04 -7.83
C HIS A 149 -1.36 -0.46 -7.67
N GLY A 150 -2.45 -1.00 -8.21
CA GLY A 150 -2.72 -2.44 -8.17
C GLY A 150 -1.66 -3.27 -8.89
N VAL A 151 -1.12 -2.74 -9.99
CA VAL A 151 -0.07 -3.38 -10.78
C VAL A 151 1.23 -3.54 -9.98
N PHE A 152 1.60 -2.57 -9.14
CA PHE A 152 2.79 -2.68 -8.28
C PHE A 152 2.73 -3.89 -7.33
N TYR A 153 1.64 -4.02 -6.56
CA TYR A 153 1.46 -5.14 -5.63
C TYR A 153 1.36 -6.48 -6.37
N ALA A 154 0.65 -6.51 -7.49
CA ALA A 154 0.55 -7.69 -8.33
C ALA A 154 1.94 -8.18 -8.77
N TYR A 155 2.80 -7.28 -9.28
CA TYR A 155 4.16 -7.65 -9.67
C TYR A 155 4.98 -8.22 -8.52
N LEU A 156 4.89 -7.65 -7.31
CA LEU A 156 5.58 -8.17 -6.13
C LEU A 156 5.10 -9.58 -5.75
N VAL A 157 3.79 -9.81 -5.72
CA VAL A 157 3.21 -11.14 -5.44
C VAL A 157 3.68 -12.16 -6.48
N PHE A 158 3.61 -11.81 -7.76
CA PHE A 158 4.05 -12.70 -8.84
C PHE A 158 5.54 -12.99 -8.78
N PHE A 159 6.35 -12.00 -8.46
CA PHE A 159 7.79 -12.17 -8.31
C PHE A 159 8.14 -13.15 -7.17
N LEU A 160 7.48 -13.02 -6.01
CA LEU A 160 7.63 -13.95 -4.90
C LEU A 160 7.19 -15.37 -5.26
N LEU A 161 6.02 -15.52 -5.91
CA LEU A 161 5.53 -16.83 -6.36
C LEU A 161 6.46 -17.46 -7.40
N PHE A 162 7.03 -16.67 -8.30
CA PHE A 162 8.01 -17.14 -9.27
C PHE A 162 9.25 -17.74 -8.58
N ILE A 163 9.78 -17.07 -7.56
CA ILE A 163 10.89 -17.61 -6.74
C ILE A 163 10.49 -18.94 -6.09
N GLY A 164 9.28 -19.02 -5.53
CA GLY A 164 8.75 -20.25 -4.95
C GLY A 164 8.67 -21.40 -5.96
N ILE A 165 8.15 -21.15 -7.17
CA ILE A 165 8.03 -22.16 -8.22
C ILE A 165 9.41 -22.59 -8.73
N CYS A 166 10.37 -21.68 -8.85
CA CYS A 166 11.76 -22.02 -9.17
C CYS A 166 12.37 -22.93 -8.10
N SER A 167 12.19 -22.60 -6.82
CA SER A 167 12.65 -23.43 -5.70
C SER A 167 12.04 -24.84 -5.74
N LEU A 168 10.72 -24.93 -5.96
CA LEU A 168 10.01 -26.20 -6.10
C LEU A 168 10.51 -27.01 -7.31
N SER A 169 10.78 -26.35 -8.44
CA SER A 169 11.28 -27.00 -9.66
C SER A 169 12.65 -27.61 -9.43
N ILE A 170 13.55 -26.89 -8.74
CA ILE A 170 14.88 -27.39 -8.38
C ILE A 170 14.75 -28.59 -7.43
N TYR A 171 13.87 -28.51 -6.43
CA TYR A 171 13.62 -29.60 -5.50
C TYR A 171 13.13 -30.87 -6.20
N LEU A 172 12.14 -30.74 -7.10
CA LEU A 172 11.59 -31.87 -7.85
C LEU A 172 12.62 -32.47 -8.81
N PHE A 173 13.50 -31.65 -9.41
CA PHE A 173 14.59 -32.13 -10.26
C PHE A 173 15.56 -33.06 -9.51
N PHE A 174 15.84 -32.77 -8.23
CA PHE A 174 16.68 -33.63 -7.39
C PHE A 174 16.02 -34.97 -7.05
N ILE A 175 14.70 -35.00 -6.89
CA ILE A 175 13.95 -36.23 -6.57
C ILE A 175 13.73 -37.09 -7.82
N SER A 176 13.33 -36.46 -8.93
CA SER A 176 13.01 -37.16 -10.17
C SER A 176 13.28 -36.28 -11.39
N LYS A 177 14.18 -36.76 -12.27
CA LYS A 177 14.60 -36.04 -13.49
C LYS A 177 13.45 -35.74 -14.46
N TRP A 178 12.32 -36.44 -14.37
CA TRP A 178 11.16 -36.29 -15.26
C TRP A 178 10.10 -35.30 -14.75
N MET A 179 10.13 -34.95 -13.46
CA MET A 179 9.11 -34.08 -12.87
C MET A 179 9.20 -32.57 -13.18
N PRO A 180 10.33 -31.94 -13.61
CA PRO A 180 10.32 -30.51 -13.91
C PRO A 180 9.45 -30.14 -15.13
N LEU A 181 9.09 -31.13 -15.97
CA LEU A 181 8.14 -30.92 -17.07
C LEU A 181 6.76 -30.43 -16.59
N PHE A 182 6.37 -30.71 -15.34
CA PHE A 182 5.08 -30.28 -14.78
C PHE A 182 5.10 -28.85 -14.22
N SER A 183 6.25 -28.30 -13.84
CA SER A 183 6.30 -26.94 -13.27
C SER A 183 6.27 -25.84 -14.34
N ILE A 184 6.84 -26.10 -15.53
CA ILE A 184 6.83 -25.20 -16.68
C ILE A 184 5.41 -24.77 -17.08
N PRO A 185 4.43 -25.68 -17.32
CA PRO A 185 3.07 -25.27 -17.67
C PRO A 185 2.38 -24.50 -16.55
N LEU A 186 2.74 -24.73 -15.29
CA LEU A 186 2.21 -23.97 -14.15
C LEU A 186 2.68 -22.51 -14.21
N VAL A 187 3.98 -22.28 -14.46
CA VAL A 187 4.51 -20.91 -14.68
C VAL A 187 3.85 -20.24 -15.89
N LEU A 188 3.72 -20.96 -17.01
CA LEU A 188 3.09 -20.42 -18.22
C LEU A 188 1.61 -20.08 -18.00
N SER A 189 0.88 -20.89 -17.24
CA SER A 189 -0.51 -20.63 -16.90
C SER A 189 -0.67 -19.37 -16.05
N ILE A 190 0.22 -19.15 -15.09
CA ILE A 190 0.25 -17.94 -14.26
C ILE A 190 0.56 -16.71 -15.14
N LEU A 191 1.59 -16.78 -15.98
CA LEU A 191 1.93 -15.69 -16.91
C LEU A 191 0.78 -15.37 -17.88
N PHE A 192 0.05 -16.40 -18.34
CA PHE A 192 -1.11 -16.22 -19.21
C PHE A 192 -2.26 -15.51 -18.48
N ILE A 193 -2.55 -15.90 -17.23
CA ILE A 193 -3.55 -15.25 -16.39
C ILE A 193 -3.19 -13.77 -16.19
N ILE A 194 -1.92 -13.45 -15.90
CA ILE A 194 -1.44 -12.07 -15.77
C ILE A 194 -1.70 -11.26 -17.03
N ASN A 195 -1.28 -11.78 -18.19
CA ASN A 195 -1.44 -11.09 -19.46
C ASN A 195 -2.93 -10.84 -19.77
N LYS A 196 -3.79 -11.79 -19.44
CA LYS A 196 -5.23 -11.65 -19.59
C LYS A 196 -5.81 -10.57 -18.68
N TYR A 197 -5.49 -10.60 -17.38
CA TYR A 197 -5.98 -9.61 -16.41
C TYR A 197 -5.48 -8.21 -16.72
N SER A 198 -4.21 -8.05 -17.09
CA SER A 198 -3.66 -6.77 -17.54
C SER A 198 -4.48 -6.20 -18.71
N LYS A 199 -4.73 -7.00 -19.76
CA LYS A 199 -5.50 -6.55 -20.93
C LYS A 199 -6.96 -6.20 -20.62
N THR A 200 -7.60 -6.90 -19.68
CA THR A 200 -9.00 -6.61 -19.32
C THR A 200 -9.13 -5.30 -18.55
N THR A 201 -8.18 -5.00 -17.67
CA THR A 201 -8.18 -3.76 -16.89
C THR A 201 -7.84 -2.53 -17.75
N PHE A 202 -7.07 -2.67 -18.83
CA PHE A 202 -6.73 -1.56 -19.74
C PHE A 202 -7.75 -1.24 -20.84
N ARG A 203 -8.83 -2.04 -20.98
CA ARG A 203 -9.82 -1.89 -22.06
C ARG A 203 -11.17 -1.30 -21.64
N LYS A 204 -11.37 -1.09 -20.34
CA LYS A 204 -12.46 -0.26 -19.83
C LYS A 204 -11.89 1.13 -19.61
#